data_AF-A0A940NQL0-F1
#
_entry.id   AF-A0A940NQL0-F1
#
_cell.length_a   1.000
_cell.length_b   1.000
_cell.length_c   1.000
_cell.angle_alpha   90.00
_cell.angle_beta   90.00
_cell.angle_gamma   90.00
#
_symmetry.space_group_name_H-M   'P 1'
#
loop_
_entity.id
_entity.type
_entity.pdbx_description
1 polymer ?
#
loop_
_entity_poly.entity_id
_entity_poly.type
_entity_poly.pdbx_seq_one_letter_code
_entity_poly.pdbx_strand_id
1 'polypeptide(L)'
;MLDFLKKMVGDKKEYKAMMERVEKFPEDYQFVYKKIQGYMWNFAAGNGYDMLQIQYELIDLFEAGAADGKQVLEITGEDVASFCDELLENAKTYTANWSKNLNESILKELGGKKDE
;
A
#
# COMPACT_ATOMS: atom_id res chain seq x y z
N MET A 1 -17.51 9.76 16.24
CA MET A 1 -16.33 10.58 16.58
C MET A 1 -15.28 9.79 17.36
N LEU A 2 -15.66 9.03 18.41
CA LEU A 2 -14.74 8.17 19.17
C LEU A 2 -14.12 7.03 18.33
N ASP A 3 -14.88 6.40 17.42
CA ASP A 3 -14.37 5.29 16.60
C ASP A 3 -13.33 5.74 15.58
N PHE A 4 -13.47 6.96 15.05
CA PHE A 4 -12.50 7.56 14.14
C PHE A 4 -11.15 7.82 14.84
N LEU A 5 -11.18 8.32 16.08
CA LEU A 5 -9.96 8.54 16.88
C LEU A 5 -9.27 7.21 17.24
N LYS A 6 -10.05 6.19 17.62
CA LYS A 6 -9.50 4.84 17.89
C LYS A 6 -8.83 4.26 16.65
N LYS A 7 -9.47 4.36 15.49
CA LYS A 7 -8.91 3.90 14.21
C LYS A 7 -7.60 4.62 13.90
N MET A 8 -7.57 5.95 13.99
CA MET A 8 -6.35 6.73 13.73
C MET A 8 -5.18 6.39 14.67
N VAL A 9 -5.47 6.12 15.96
CA VAL A 9 -4.44 5.67 16.91
C VAL A 9 -3.94 4.28 16.58
N GLY A 10 -4.83 3.38 16.14
CA GLY A 10 -4.47 2.06 15.62
C GLY A 10 -3.55 2.16 14.41
N ASP A 11 -3.95 2.90 13.38
CA ASP A 11 -3.19 3.08 12.14
C ASP A 11 -1.78 3.64 12.42
N LYS A 12 -1.65 4.62 13.34
CA LYS A 12 -0.34 5.14 13.76
C LYS A 12 0.54 4.11 14.46
N LYS A 13 -0.06 3.24 15.28
CA LYS A 13 0.67 2.20 16.00
C LYS A 13 1.18 1.13 15.03
N GLU A 14 0.35 0.73 14.08
CA GLU A 14 0.72 -0.21 13.01
C GLU A 14 1.83 0.36 12.13
N TYR A 15 1.71 1.61 11.70
CA TYR A 15 2.75 2.29 10.92
C TYR A 15 4.09 2.33 11.68
N LYS A 16 4.05 2.59 12.99
CA LYS A 16 5.28 2.58 13.80
C LYS A 16 5.93 1.19 13.82
N ALA A 17 5.14 0.14 14.09
CA ALA A 17 5.64 -1.24 14.10
C ALA A 17 6.24 -1.65 12.75
N MET A 18 5.67 -1.15 11.65
CA MET A 18 6.16 -1.34 10.30
C MET A 18 7.52 -0.70 10.06
N MET A 19 7.69 0.55 10.49
CA MET A 19 8.99 1.21 10.38
C MET A 19 10.06 0.53 11.25
N GLU A 20 9.69 -0.01 12.41
CA GLU A 20 10.59 -0.82 13.25
C GLU A 20 11.02 -2.13 12.56
N ARG A 21 10.23 -2.68 11.62
CA ARG A 21 10.62 -3.83 10.79
C ARG A 21 11.64 -3.41 9.74
N VAL A 22 11.38 -2.31 9.04
CA VAL A 22 12.30 -1.75 8.04
C VAL A 22 13.67 -1.47 8.65
N GLU A 23 13.74 -0.93 9.86
CA GLU A 23 15.01 -0.66 10.55
C GLU A 23 15.86 -1.90 10.84
N LYS A 24 15.27 -3.11 10.80
CA LYS A 24 15.99 -4.38 10.99
C LYS A 24 16.58 -4.94 9.69
N PHE A 25 16.25 -4.37 8.55
CA PHE A 25 16.79 -4.83 7.26
C PHE A 25 18.28 -4.52 7.13
N PRO A 26 18.99 -5.25 6.25
CA PRO A 26 20.29 -4.82 5.74
C PRO A 26 20.24 -3.39 5.14
N GLU A 27 21.37 -2.68 5.15
CA GLU A 27 21.42 -1.26 4.79
C GLU A 27 20.94 -0.95 3.37
N ASP A 28 21.24 -1.83 2.41
CA ASP A 28 20.80 -1.75 1.02
C ASP A 28 19.28 -1.88 0.90
N TYR A 29 18.67 -2.83 1.60
CA TYR A 29 17.22 -2.98 1.69
C TYR A 29 16.55 -1.75 2.31
N GLN A 30 17.11 -1.21 3.40
CA GLN A 30 16.60 0.02 4.01
C GLN A 30 16.64 1.21 3.03
N PHE A 31 17.75 1.34 2.31
CA PHE A 31 17.93 2.41 1.34
C PHE A 31 16.92 2.33 0.20
N VAL A 32 16.78 1.15 -0.41
CA VAL A 32 15.84 0.93 -1.52
C VAL A 32 14.41 1.12 -1.05
N TYR A 33 14.03 0.56 0.12
CA TYR A 33 12.70 0.75 0.67
C TYR A 33 12.35 2.24 0.84
N LYS A 34 13.26 3.06 1.42
CA LYS A 34 13.04 4.50 1.59
C LYS A 34 12.88 5.23 0.25
N LYS A 35 13.59 4.80 -0.79
CA LYS A 35 13.45 5.36 -2.14
C LYS A 35 12.10 5.02 -2.76
N ILE A 36 11.68 3.75 -2.66
CA ILE A 36 10.37 3.28 -3.12
C ILE A 36 9.25 4.02 -2.38
N GLN A 37 9.33 4.10 -1.05
CA GLN A 37 8.36 4.83 -0.23
C GLN A 37 8.23 6.29 -0.67
N GLY A 38 9.34 7.00 -0.88
CA GLY A 38 9.34 8.38 -1.36
C GLY A 38 8.72 8.52 -2.76
N TYR A 39 9.07 7.62 -3.68
CA TYR A 39 8.49 7.59 -5.03
C TYR A 39 6.97 7.40 -4.95
N MET A 40 6.52 6.38 -4.23
CA MET A 40 5.11 6.07 -4.02
C MET A 40 4.31 7.27 -3.48
N TRP A 41 4.83 8.00 -2.48
CA TRP A 41 4.15 9.19 -1.95
C TRP A 41 4.06 10.36 -2.94
N ASN A 42 5.01 10.49 -3.87
CA ASN A 42 4.96 11.51 -4.93
C ASN A 42 3.91 11.21 -5.99
N PHE A 43 3.62 9.92 -6.23
CA PHE A 43 2.64 9.46 -7.23
C PHE A 43 1.29 9.04 -6.65
N ALA A 44 1.10 9.20 -5.33
CA ALA A 44 -0.15 8.88 -4.66
C ALA A 44 -1.26 9.87 -5.06
N ALA A 45 -2.03 9.52 -6.09
CA ALA A 45 -3.26 10.22 -6.48
C ALA A 45 -4.53 9.63 -5.80
N GLY A 46 -4.36 8.75 -4.81
CA GLY A 46 -5.44 7.95 -4.19
C GLY A 46 -5.52 8.07 -2.66
N ASN A 47 -6.28 7.17 -2.03
CA ASN A 47 -6.44 7.12 -0.58
C ASN A 47 -5.14 6.64 0.07
N GLY A 48 -4.60 7.42 1.02
CA GLY A 48 -3.37 7.08 1.73
C GLY A 48 -3.42 5.76 2.52
N TYR A 49 -4.61 5.21 2.78
CA TYR A 49 -4.77 3.87 3.37
C TYR A 49 -4.30 2.75 2.43
N ASP A 50 -4.61 2.84 1.14
CA ASP A 50 -4.21 1.83 0.16
C ASP A 50 -2.68 1.83 0.00
N MET A 51 -2.06 3.01 0.11
CA MET A 51 -0.61 3.17 0.09
C MET A 51 0.10 2.51 1.27
N LEU A 52 -0.52 2.50 2.45
CA LEU A 52 0.03 1.80 3.62
C LEU A 52 -0.01 0.29 3.41
N GLN A 53 -1.12 -0.25 2.89
CA GLN A 53 -1.21 -1.69 2.63
C GLN A 53 -0.17 -2.18 1.61
N ILE A 54 0.09 -1.42 0.55
CA ILE A 54 1.15 -1.77 -0.41
C ILE A 54 2.53 -1.75 0.25
N GLN A 55 2.80 -0.75 1.09
CA GLN A 55 4.06 -0.69 1.84
C GLN A 55 4.22 -1.90 2.78
N TYR A 56 3.12 -2.40 3.34
CA TYR A 56 3.11 -3.58 4.21
C TYR A 56 3.49 -4.84 3.45
N GLU A 57 2.87 -5.07 2.30
CA GLU A 57 3.16 -6.20 1.42
C GLU A 57 4.61 -6.13 0.89
N LEU A 58 5.13 -4.93 0.61
CA LEU A 58 6.52 -4.74 0.21
C LEU A 58 7.51 -5.08 1.33
N ILE A 59 7.19 -4.73 2.58
CA ILE A 59 8.01 -5.10 3.76
C ILE A 59 8.05 -6.62 3.88
N ASP A 60 6.91 -7.31 3.75
CA ASP A 60 6.85 -8.77 3.83
C ASP A 60 7.70 -9.44 2.73
N LEU A 61 7.64 -8.90 1.49
CA LEU A 61 8.46 -9.36 0.38
C LEU A 61 9.96 -9.19 0.65
N PHE A 62 10.35 -8.03 1.20
CA PHE A 62 11.75 -7.72 1.53
C PHE A 62 12.27 -8.57 2.68
N GLU A 63 11.46 -8.85 3.70
CA GLU A 63 11.82 -9.78 4.78
C GLU A 63 12.12 -11.18 4.25
N ALA A 64 11.25 -11.70 3.38
CA ALA A 64 11.44 -13.01 2.77
C ALA A 64 12.72 -13.05 1.92
N GLY A 65 12.95 -12.02 1.09
CA GLY A 65 14.15 -11.94 0.26
C GLY A 65 15.45 -11.79 1.06
N ALA A 66 15.44 -10.99 2.14
CA ALA A 66 16.57 -10.87 3.04
C ALA A 66 16.86 -12.16 3.81
N ALA A 67 15.81 -12.89 4.24
CA ALA A 67 15.95 -14.20 4.89
C ALA A 67 16.54 -15.26 3.94
N ASP A 68 16.22 -15.17 2.64
CA ASP A 68 16.81 -16.00 1.59
C ASP A 68 18.25 -15.58 1.19
N GLY A 69 18.75 -14.46 1.72
CA GLY A 69 20.07 -13.92 1.39
C GLY A 69 20.17 -13.30 -0.01
N LYS A 70 19.05 -12.92 -0.63
CA LYS A 70 19.02 -12.24 -1.93
C LYS A 70 19.48 -10.81 -1.79
N GLN A 71 20.10 -10.25 -2.81
CA GLN A 71 20.28 -8.79 -2.89
C GLN A 71 18.95 -8.12 -3.23
N VAL A 72 18.74 -6.91 -2.72
CA VAL A 72 17.47 -6.20 -2.91
C VAL A 72 17.11 -5.99 -4.40
N LEU A 73 18.11 -5.76 -5.25
CA LEU A 73 17.91 -5.60 -6.70
C LEU A 73 17.57 -6.90 -7.43
N GLU A 74 17.79 -8.07 -6.82
CA GLU A 74 17.27 -9.35 -7.35
C GLU A 74 15.75 -9.46 -7.16
N ILE A 75 15.18 -8.68 -6.24
CA ILE A 75 13.74 -8.63 -5.96
C ILE A 75 13.08 -7.54 -6.80
N THR A 76 13.65 -6.34 -6.78
CA THR A 76 13.06 -5.17 -7.45
C THR A 76 13.45 -5.07 -8.92
N GLY A 77 14.49 -5.79 -9.36
CA GLY A 77 15.19 -5.47 -10.60
C GLY A 77 16.04 -4.20 -10.48
N GLU A 78 16.88 -3.96 -11.49
CA GLU A 78 17.69 -2.74 -11.60
C GLU A 78 16.83 -1.50 -11.91
N ASP A 79 15.72 -1.68 -12.63
CA ASP A 79 14.72 -0.63 -12.86
C ASP A 79 13.67 -0.61 -11.73
N VAL A 80 14.08 -0.05 -10.60
CA VAL A 80 13.23 0.07 -9.41
C VAL A 80 12.00 0.95 -9.68
N ALA A 81 12.07 1.88 -10.63
CA ALA A 81 10.93 2.73 -10.98
C ALA A 81 9.84 1.91 -11.69
N SER A 82 10.22 1.08 -12.68
CA SER A 82 9.29 0.16 -13.34
C SER A 82 8.64 -0.80 -12.35
N PHE A 83 9.42 -1.33 -11.39
CA PHE A 83 8.87 -2.15 -10.30
C PHE A 83 7.81 -1.40 -9.48
N CYS A 84 8.08 -0.13 -9.12
CA CYS A 84 7.11 0.69 -8.40
C CYS A 84 5.84 0.95 -9.22
N ASP A 85 5.98 1.22 -10.52
CA ASP A 85 4.85 1.49 -11.39
C ASP A 85 3.93 0.27 -11.52
N GLU A 86 4.50 -0.93 -11.70
CA GLU A 86 3.77 -2.21 -11.69
C GLU A 86 3.09 -2.49 -10.34
N LEU A 87 3.79 -2.22 -9.23
CA LEU A 87 3.25 -2.37 -7.88
C LEU A 87 2.04 -1.44 -7.66
N LEU A 88 2.13 -0.19 -8.11
CA LEU A 88 1.04 0.78 -8.02
C LEU A 88 -0.12 0.49 -8.97
N GLU A 89 0.14 -0.04 -10.17
CA GLU A 89 -0.90 -0.43 -11.12
C GLU A 89 -1.76 -1.59 -10.58
N ASN A 90 -1.12 -2.60 -9.98
CA ASN A 90 -1.83 -3.68 -9.30
C ASN A 90 -2.72 -3.15 -8.16
N ALA A 91 -2.23 -2.17 -7.40
CA ALA A 91 -3.03 -1.55 -6.34
C ALA A 91 -4.21 -0.72 -6.86
N LYS A 92 -4.07 -0.02 -8.00
CA LYS A 92 -5.18 0.70 -8.65
C LYS A 92 -6.31 -0.25 -9.06
N THR A 93 -5.99 -1.48 -9.42
CA THR A 93 -7.00 -2.51 -9.71
C THR A 93 -7.83 -2.85 -8.47
N TYR A 94 -7.21 -2.85 -7.29
CA TYR A 94 -7.89 -3.04 -6.02
C TYR A 94 -8.81 -1.87 -5.67
N THR A 95 -8.36 -0.63 -5.87
CA THR A 95 -9.15 0.58 -5.56
C THR A 95 -10.29 0.82 -6.55
N ALA A 96 -10.11 0.48 -7.84
CA ALA A 96 -11.16 0.52 -8.84
C ALA A 96 -12.36 -0.37 -8.46
N ASN A 97 -12.11 -1.54 -7.85
CA ASN A 97 -13.16 -2.41 -7.33
C ASN A 97 -13.95 -1.75 -6.19
N TRP A 98 -13.28 -1.00 -5.31
CA TRP A 98 -13.96 -0.27 -4.23
C TRP A 98 -14.85 0.87 -4.75
N SER A 99 -14.37 1.67 -5.71
CA SER A 99 -15.18 2.72 -6.34
C SER A 99 -16.36 2.14 -7.11
N LYS A 100 -16.18 1.00 -7.79
CA LYS A 100 -17.26 0.28 -8.47
C LYS A 100 -18.31 -0.21 -7.47
N ASN A 101 -17.89 -0.85 -6.37
CA ASN A 101 -18.79 -1.31 -5.32
C ASN A 101 -19.58 -0.15 -4.68
N LEU A 102 -18.93 1.01 -4.46
CA LEU A 102 -19.60 2.21 -3.97
C LEU A 102 -20.66 2.69 -4.98
N ASN A 103 -20.31 2.84 -6.26
CA ASN A 103 -21.22 3.29 -7.30
C ASN A 103 -22.41 2.32 -7.46
N GLU A 104 -22.16 1.01 -7.43
CA GLU A 104 -23.20 -0.02 -7.47
C GLU A 104 -24.12 0.05 -6.24
N SER A 105 -23.57 0.28 -5.05
CA SER A 105 -24.38 0.45 -3.83
C SER A 105 -25.30 1.67 -3.91
N ILE A 106 -24.79 2.80 -4.43
CA ILE A 106 -25.56 4.04 -4.62
C ILE A 106 -26.63 3.83 -5.70
N LEU A 107 -26.30 3.20 -6.82
CA LEU A 107 -27.25 2.89 -7.89
C LEU A 107 -28.34 1.90 -7.44
N LYS A 108 -28.03 0.97 -6.54
CA LYS A 108 -29.02 0.05 -5.97
C LYS A 108 -30.00 0.77 -5.04
N GLU A 109 -29.50 1.65 -4.18
CA GLU A 109 -30.34 2.43 -3.25
C GLU A 109 -31.18 3.50 -3.98
N LEU A 110 -30.64 4.13 -5.02
CA LEU A 110 -31.34 5.14 -5.80
C LEU A 110 -32.20 4.56 -6.95
N GLY A 111 -31.80 3.43 -7.52
CA GLY A 111 -32.49 2.73 -8.61
C GLY A 111 -33.66 1.84 -8.15
N GLY A 112 -33.80 1.61 -6.85
CA GLY A 112 -34.95 0.94 -6.23
C GLY A 112 -36.21 1.81 -6.10
N LYS A 113 -36.13 3.11 -6.42
CA LYS A 113 -37.29 4.00 -6.56
C LYS A 113 -37.59 4.20 -8.04
N LYS A 114 -38.15 3.18 -8.69
CA LYS A 114 -39.04 3.40 -9.84
C LYS A 114 -40.45 3.31 -9.30
N ASP A 115 -41.09 4.46 -9.35
CA ASP A 115 -42.40 4.78 -8.81
C ASP A 115 -43.47 3.75 -9.22
N GLU A 116 -44.27 3.31 -8.24
CA GLU A 116 -45.65 2.82 -8.46
C GLU A 116 -46.59 4.01 -8.72
#